data_AF-A0A3C1PP53-F1
#
_entry.id   AF-A0A3C1PP53-F1
#
_cell.length_a   1.000
_cell.length_b   1.000
_cell.length_c   1.000
_cell.angle_alpha   90.00
_cell.angle_beta   90.00
_cell.angle_gamma   90.00
#
_symmetry.space_group_name_H-M   'P 1'
#
loop_
_entity.id
_entity.type
_entity.pdbx_description
1 polymer ?
#
loop_
_entity_poly.entity_id
_entity_poly.type
_entity_poly.pdbx_seq_one_letter_code
_entity_poly.pdbx_strand_id
1 'polypeptide(L)' 'MGIHAKNGKETVDICKANPDITVILMDIKMPIMDGHTAAQLIKEFQPNLPIIAQSAYT' A
#
# COMPACT_ATOMS: atom_id res chain seq x y z
N MET A 1 4.62 -13.47 9.59
CA MET A 1 4.04 -13.79 8.27
C MET A 1 3.54 -12.48 7.68
N GLY A 2 3.90 -12.14 6.45
CA GLY A 2 3.44 -10.91 5.80
C GLY A 2 2.13 -11.15 5.04
N ILE A 3 1.35 -10.09 4.84
CA ILE A 3 0.21 -10.10 3.93
C ILE A 3 0.69 -9.58 2.58
N HIS A 4 0.36 -10.29 1.50
CA HIS A 4 0.77 -9.93 0.15
C HIS A 4 -0.42 -9.41 -0.65
N ALA A 5 -0.24 -8.26 -1.31
CA ALA A 5 -1.18 -7.69 -2.26
C ALA A 5 -0.58 -7.72 -3.67
N LYS A 6 -1.42 -7.87 -4.70
CA LYS A 6 -1.01 -7.93 -6.11
C LYS A 6 -1.17 -6.62 -6.87
N ASN A 7 -1.85 -5.63 -6.28
CA ASN A 7 -2.09 -4.30 -6.84
C ASN A 7 -2.45 -3.29 -5.74
N GLY A 8 -2.45 -2.00 -6.07
CA GLY A 8 -2.76 -0.93 -5.11
C GLY A 8 -4.15 -1.02 -4.49
N LYS A 9 -5.16 -1.49 -5.23
CA LYS A 9 -6.53 -1.63 -4.72
C LYS A 9 -6.61 -2.70 -3.62
N GLU A 10 -6.00 -3.86 -3.86
CA GLU A 10 -5.94 -4.93 -2.87
C GLU A 10 -5.19 -4.47 -1.61
N THR A 11 -4.13 -3.67 -1.74
CA THR A 11 -3.44 -3.06 -0.61
C THR A 11 -4.37 -2.19 0.23
N VAL A 12 -5.19 -1.34 -0.39
CA VAL A 12 -6.17 -0.49 0.32
C VAL A 12 -7.20 -1.36 1.06
N ASP A 13 -7.74 -2.37 0.40
CA ASP A 13 -8.76 -3.27 0.96
C ASP A 13 -8.19 -4.06 2.16
N ILE A 14 -6.95 -4.55 2.06
CA ILE A 14 -6.23 -5.23 3.15
C ILE A 14 -6.01 -4.27 4.34
N CYS A 15 -5.59 -3.03 4.10
CA CYS A 15 -5.36 -2.05 5.16
C CYS A 15 -6.64 -1.66 5.90
N LYS A 16 -7.78 -1.65 5.20
CA LYS A 16 -9.08 -1.44 5.83
C LYS A 16 -9.51 -2.62 6.71
N ALA A 17 -9.23 -3.84 6.26
CA ALA A 17 -9.57 -5.06 7.01
C ALA A 17 -8.62 -5.34 8.17
N ASN A 18 -7.39 -4.83 8.14
CA ASN A 18 -6.34 -5.12 9.11
C ASN A 18 -5.76 -3.80 9.66
N PRO A 19 -6.40 -3.19 10.69
CA PRO A 19 -5.92 -1.95 11.30
C PRO A 19 -4.60 -2.14 12.08
N ASP A 20 -4.20 -3.37 12.36
CA ASP A 20 -2.97 -3.70 13.09
C ASP A 20 -1.70 -3.64 12.23
N ILE A 21 -1.84 -3.36 10.93
CA ILE A 21 -0.70 -3.17 10.03
C ILE A 21 0.08 -1.94 10.50
N THR A 22 1.37 -2.11 10.73
CA THR A 22 2.25 -1.02 11.21
C THR A 22 3.18 -0.48 10.13
N VAL A 23 3.32 -1.18 9.00
CA VAL A 23 4.17 -0.78 7.88
C VAL A 23 3.70 -1.39 6.57
N ILE A 24 3.82 -0.62 5.48
CA ILE A 24 3.58 -1.10 4.13
C ILE A 24 4.87 -1.00 3.33
N LEU A 25 5.21 -2.07 2.61
CA LEU A 25 6.21 -2.07 1.55
C LEU A 25 5.47 -2.30 0.22
N MET A 26 5.58 -1.36 -0.72
CA MET A 26 4.90 -1.45 -2.02
C MET A 26 5.79 -0.93 -3.16
N ASP A 27 5.55 -1.42 -4.38
CA ASP A 27 6.14 -0.84 -5.58
C ASP A 27 5.30 0.36 -6.06
N ILE A 28 5.94 1.39 -6.62
CA ILE A 28 5.24 2.50 -7.26
C ILE A 28 4.50 2.02 -8.52
N LYS A 29 5.13 1.17 -9.33
CA LYS A 29 4.56 0.61 -10.56
C LYS A 29 3.85 -0.70 -10.24
N MET A 30 2.53 -0.62 -10.10
CA MET A 30 1.64 -1.77 -9.93
C MET A 30 0.55 -1.78 -11.02
N PRO A 31 0.03 -2.96 -11.40
CA PRO A 31 -1.14 -3.05 -12.27
C PRO A 31 -2.40 -2.53 -11.54
N ILE A 32 -3.41 -2.07 -12.31
CA ILE A 32 -4.74 -1.60 -11.84
C ILE A 32 -4.70 -0.26 -11.08
N MET A 33 -3.92 -0.18 -10.00
CA MET A 33 -3.76 1.02 -9.18
C MET A 33 -2.30 1.11 -8.74
N ASP A 34 -1.67 2.24 -9.05
CA ASP A 34 -0.28 2.50 -8.69
C ASP A 34 -0.11 2.70 -7.18
N GLY A 35 1.13 2.53 -6.70
CA GLY A 35 1.44 2.67 -5.27
C GLY A 35 1.23 4.08 -4.72
N HIS A 36 1.31 5.12 -5.55
CA HIS A 36 1.11 6.49 -5.12
C HIS A 36 -0.38 6.75 -4.79
N THR A 37 -1.28 6.38 -5.70
CA THR A 37 -2.73 6.46 -5.51
C THR A 37 -3.18 5.60 -4.32
N ALA A 38 -2.65 4.37 -4.21
CA ALA A 38 -2.95 3.51 -3.07
C ALA A 38 -2.49 4.14 -1.74
N ALA A 39 -1.29 4.71 -1.70
CA ALA A 39 -0.78 5.38 -0.51
C ALA A 39 -1.64 6.59 -0.11
N GLN A 40 -2.10 7.41 -1.06
CA GLN A 40 -3.00 8.52 -0.78
C GLN A 40 -4.29 8.04 -0.11
N LEU A 41 -4.95 7.03 -0.69
CA LEU A 41 -6.18 6.45 -0.12
C LEU A 41 -5.96 5.87 1.27
N ILE A 42 -4.83 5.21 1.51
CA ILE A 42 -4.49 4.64 2.83
C ILE A 42 -4.29 5.75 3.86
N LYS A 43 -3.64 6.85 3.46
CA LYS A 43 -3.40 8.00 4.34
C LYS A 43 -4.68 8.74 4.75
N GLU A 44 -5.78 8.61 4.01
CA GLU A 44 -7.07 9.19 4.40
C GLU A 44 -7.62 8.57 5.69
N PHE A 45 -7.42 7.26 5.91
CA PHE A 45 -7.93 6.56 7.10
C PHE A 45 -6.83 6.11 8.08
N GLN A 46 -5.57 6.03 7.63
CA GLN A 46 -4.40 5.76 8.47
C GLN A 46 -3.26 6.75 8.16
N PRO A 47 -3.39 8.03 8.56
CA PRO A 47 -2.43 9.08 8.22
C PRO A 47 -1.01 8.82 8.76
N ASN A 48 -0.91 8.11 9.89
CA ASN A 48 0.36 7.82 10.54
C ASN A 48 1.04 6.53 10.06
N LEU A 49 0.40 5.73 9.19
CA LEU A 49 0.95 4.46 8.75
C LEU A 49 2.16 4.69 7.84
N PRO A 50 3.38 4.23 8.19
CA PRO A 50 4.54 4.38 7.33
C PRO A 50 4.40 3.50 6.06
N ILE A 51 4.64 4.12 4.91
CA ILE A 51 4.58 3.49 3.60
C ILE A 51 5.96 3.66 2.95
N ILE A 52 6.63 2.54 2.69
CA ILE A 52 7.90 2.47 1.98
C ILE A 52 7.57 2.12 0.53
N ALA A 53 7.67 3.12 -0.34
CA ALA A 53 7.51 2.94 -1.77
C ALA A 53 8.87 2.67 -2.41
N GLN A 54 9.00 1.55 -3.11
CA GLN A 54 10.16 1.23 -3.92
C GLN A 54 9.82 1.47 -5.39
N SER A 55 10.76 2.05 -6.14
CA SER A 55 10.73 1.99 -7.60
C SER A 55 11.96 1.23 -8.08
N ALA A 56 11.74 0.25 -8.96
CA ALA A 56 12.82 -0.24 -9.80
C ALA A 56 12.98 0.73 -10.98
N TYR A 57 13.99 1.59 -10.90
CA TYR A 57 14.48 2.32 -12.07
C TYR A 57 15.32 1.32 -12.88
N THR A 58 14.80 0.86 -14.02
CA THR A 58 15.58 0.17 -15.07
C THR A 58 15.77 1.14 -16.22
#